data_AF-A0A8D9ASB6-F1
#
_entry.id   AF-A0A8D9ASB6-F1
#
_cell.length_a   1.000
_cell.length_b   1.000
_cell.length_c   1.000
_cell.angle_alpha   90.00
_cell.angle_beta   90.00
_cell.angle_gamma   90.00
#
_symmetry.space_group_name_H-M   'P 1'
#
loop_
_entity.id
_entity.type
_entity.pdbx_description
1 polymer ?
#
loop_
_entity_poly.entity_id
_entity_poly.type
_entity_poly.pdbx_seq_one_letter_code
_entity_poly.pdbx_strand_id
1 'polypeptide(L)'
;MPSHLSCLGVVWSLTSLGAALASSVAFFSADWLQGILYDPIELRNITAFMSSFRRCNYPQLNIDGQSYIALSCGRYASFNDIPTVWWQLTTLLVGTGCVLSVYASVRAVLSLCLSYVLNKESVRTLGLAQLIAGFIICTGGVLYPMGWNHLEVQEVCGYLSDPFQLGSCELGQSVYLLIGSVLLLILSFCFTFCSISS
;
A
#
# COMPACT_ATOMS: atom_id res chain seq x y z
N MET A 1 -40.21 7.76 -8.37
CA MET A 1 -39.65 6.87 -9.41
C MET A 1 -38.21 6.57 -9.00
N PRO A 2 -37.78 5.31 -8.86
CA PRO A 2 -36.40 5.04 -8.50
C PRO A 2 -35.53 5.39 -9.70
N SER A 3 -34.71 6.43 -9.55
CA SER A 3 -33.69 6.84 -10.49
C SER A 3 -32.70 5.69 -10.64
N HIS A 4 -32.80 4.94 -11.75
CA HIS A 4 -31.82 3.93 -12.11
C HIS A 4 -30.44 4.60 -12.15
N LEU A 5 -29.51 4.12 -11.33
CA LEU A 5 -28.11 4.50 -11.44
C LEU A 5 -27.65 4.15 -12.86
N SER A 6 -26.98 5.09 -13.53
CA SER A 6 -26.42 4.82 -14.85
C SER A 6 -25.46 3.63 -14.77
N CYS A 7 -25.39 2.80 -15.81
CA CYS A 7 -24.44 1.69 -15.90
C CYS A 7 -23.00 2.16 -15.56
N LEU A 8 -22.66 3.37 -16.00
CA LEU A 8 -21.39 4.03 -15.70
C LEU A 8 -21.17 4.29 -14.19
N GLY A 9 -22.21 4.68 -13.44
CA GLY A 9 -22.12 4.86 -11.99
C GLY A 9 -21.91 3.55 -11.22
N VAL A 10 -22.48 2.44 -11.70
CA VAL A 10 -22.24 1.11 -11.13
C VAL A 10 -20.79 0.68 -11.37
N VAL A 11 -20.31 0.81 -12.61
CA VAL A 11 -18.92 0.50 -12.97
C VAL A 11 -17.95 1.34 -12.15
N TRP A 12 -18.17 2.66 -12.08
CA TRP A 12 -17.36 3.55 -11.26
C TRP A 12 -17.31 3.13 -9.78
N SER A 13 -18.45 2.75 -9.21
CA SER A 13 -18.53 2.31 -7.81
C SER A 13 -17.74 1.03 -7.56
N LEU A 14 -17.86 0.04 -8.44
CA LEU A 14 -17.13 -1.23 -8.37
C LEU A 14 -15.62 -1.02 -8.55
N THR A 15 -15.20 -0.21 -9.53
CA THR A 15 -13.78 0.13 -9.73
C THR A 15 -13.20 0.86 -8.52
N SER A 16 -13.96 1.78 -7.93
CA SER A 16 -13.56 2.52 -6.73
C SER A 16 -13.41 1.61 -5.51
N LEU A 17 -14.32 0.65 -5.34
CA LEU A 17 -14.23 -0.37 -4.30
C LEU A 17 -13.00 -1.28 -4.50
N GLY A 18 -12.79 -1.76 -5.73
CA GLY A 18 -11.62 -2.56 -6.08
C GLY A 18 -10.31 -1.83 -5.80
N ALA A 19 -10.22 -0.55 -6.15
CA ALA A 19 -9.06 0.30 -5.85
C ALA A 19 -8.79 0.44 -4.34
N ALA A 20 -9.85 0.67 -3.55
CA ALA A 20 -9.74 0.82 -2.10
C ALA A 20 -9.28 -0.49 -1.43
N LEU A 21 -9.82 -1.63 -1.86
CA LEU A 21 -9.41 -2.94 -1.36
C LEU A 21 -7.97 -3.27 -1.76
N ALA A 22 -7.62 -3.09 -3.04
CA ALA A 22 -6.27 -3.36 -3.54
C ALA A 22 -5.22 -2.50 -2.83
N SER A 23 -5.45 -1.20 -2.71
CA SER A 23 -4.52 -0.28 -2.02
C SER A 23 -4.38 -0.63 -0.53
N SER A 24 -5.49 -0.96 0.14
CA SER A 24 -5.46 -1.33 1.57
C SER A 24 -4.73 -2.66 1.80
N VAL A 25 -5.03 -3.68 1.00
CA VAL A 25 -4.35 -4.99 1.09
C VAL A 25 -2.86 -4.84 0.80
N ALA A 26 -2.51 -4.09 -0.25
CA ALA A 26 -1.11 -3.79 -0.57
C ALA A 26 -0.42 -3.08 0.61
N PHE A 27 -1.05 -2.05 1.18
CA PHE A 27 -0.50 -1.28 2.29
C PHE A 27 -0.28 -2.12 3.56
N PHE A 28 -1.26 -2.93 3.96
CA PHE A 28 -1.15 -3.74 5.19
C PHE A 28 -0.32 -5.02 5.02
N SER A 29 -0.03 -5.43 3.79
CA SER A 29 0.85 -6.55 3.51
C SER A 29 2.32 -6.19 3.78
N ALA A 30 3.07 -7.15 4.33
CA ALA A 30 4.51 -7.01 4.54
C ALA A 30 5.33 -7.37 3.27
N ASP A 31 4.69 -7.95 2.25
CA ASP A 31 5.33 -8.46 1.04
C ASP A 31 5.59 -7.36 0.00
N TRP A 32 6.38 -6.35 0.37
CA TRP A 32 6.81 -5.29 -0.56
C TRP A 32 8.21 -5.58 -1.08
N LEU A 33 9.09 -5.98 -0.18
CA LEU A 33 10.47 -6.38 -0.45
C LEU A 33 10.69 -7.74 0.19
N GLN A 34 11.24 -8.68 -0.58
CA GLN A 34 11.53 -10.04 -0.12
C GLN A 34 13.03 -10.33 -0.26
N GLY A 35 13.61 -10.97 0.74
CA GLY A 35 14.99 -11.46 0.69
C GLY A 35 15.22 -12.63 1.62
N ILE A 36 16.47 -12.98 1.86
CA ILE A 36 16.83 -14.24 2.52
C ILE A 36 17.67 -13.94 3.76
N LEU A 37 17.26 -14.52 4.89
CA LEU A 37 18.02 -14.52 6.13
C LEU A 37 18.48 -15.95 6.46
N TYR A 38 19.68 -16.08 7.01
CA TYR A 38 20.20 -17.37 7.46
C TYR A 38 19.94 -17.59 8.95
N ASP A 39 19.24 -18.67 9.30
CA ASP A 39 19.03 -19.09 10.68
C ASP A 39 20.19 -19.97 11.16
N PRO A 40 21.04 -19.50 12.09
CA PRO A 40 22.17 -20.29 12.58
C PRO A 40 21.74 -21.45 13.50
N ILE A 41 20.53 -21.42 14.07
CA ILE A 41 20.05 -22.45 15.01
C ILE A 41 19.47 -23.63 14.22
N GLU A 42 18.63 -23.34 13.23
CA GLU A 42 18.00 -24.35 12.39
C GLU A 42 18.81 -24.69 11.11
N LEU A 43 19.95 -24.03 10.89
CA LEU A 43 20.82 -24.18 9.71
C LEU A 43 20.06 -24.09 8.38
N ARG A 44 19.13 -23.14 8.26
CA ARG A 44 18.29 -22.98 7.07
C ARG A 44 18.15 -21.53 6.64
N ASN A 45 17.83 -21.35 5.36
CA ASN A 45 17.45 -20.06 4.81
C ASN A 45 15.95 -19.81 5.04
N ILE A 46 15.62 -18.60 5.50
CA ILE A 46 14.26 -18.14 5.75
C ILE A 46 14.01 -16.90 4.89
N THR A 47 12.88 -16.86 4.19
CA THR A 47 12.47 -15.67 3.44
C THR A 47 11.98 -14.60 4.42
N ALA A 48 12.62 -13.44 4.41
CA ALA A 48 12.19 -12.27 5.17
C ALA A 48 11.40 -11.32 4.27
N PHE A 49 10.34 -10.74 4.83
CA PHE A 49 9.47 -9.80 4.14
C PHE A 49 9.48 -8.46 4.84
N MET A 50 9.65 -7.38 4.08
CA MET A 50 9.72 -6.03 4.61
C MET A 50 8.78 -5.10 3.84
N SER A 51 8.08 -4.27 4.59
CA SER A 51 7.26 -3.16 4.12
C SER A 51 7.63 -1.91 4.93
N SER A 52 7.04 -0.77 4.57
CA SER A 52 7.32 0.54 5.19
C SER A 52 7.13 0.57 6.71
N PHE A 53 6.18 -0.19 7.27
CA PHE A 53 5.90 -0.22 8.71
C PHE A 53 5.72 -1.63 9.31
N ARG A 54 5.73 -2.69 8.48
CA ARG A 54 5.61 -4.09 8.91
C ARG A 54 6.77 -4.91 8.38
N ARG A 55 7.12 -5.95 9.12
CA ARG A 55 8.13 -6.95 8.72
C ARG A 55 7.71 -8.34 9.18
N CYS A 56 8.13 -9.35 8.46
CA CYS A 56 7.96 -10.75 8.82
C CYS A 56 9.30 -11.46 8.75
N ASN A 57 9.54 -12.37 9.70
CA ASN A 57 10.78 -13.13 9.82
C ASN A 57 11.99 -12.21 10.01
N TYR A 58 12.16 -11.71 11.24
CA TYR A 58 13.17 -10.71 11.59
C TYR A 58 14.03 -11.18 12.78
N PRO A 59 15.30 -10.74 12.88
CA PRO A 59 16.17 -11.14 13.96
C PRO A 59 15.71 -10.53 15.30
N GLN A 60 15.74 -11.35 16.34
CA GLN A 60 15.52 -10.94 17.72
C GLN A 60 16.64 -11.49 18.61
N LEU A 61 16.89 -10.79 19.73
CA LEU A 61 17.81 -11.26 20.76
C LEU A 61 17.01 -12.02 21.81
N ASN A 62 17.44 -13.24 22.12
CA ASN A 62 16.91 -14.01 23.23
C ASN A 62 17.38 -13.41 24.58
N ILE A 63 16.79 -13.87 25.67
CA ILE A 63 17.17 -13.46 27.04
C ILE A 63 18.67 -13.73 27.31
N ASP A 64 19.19 -14.79 26.69
CA ASP A 64 20.60 -15.20 26.78
C ASP A 64 21.54 -14.41 25.84
N GLY A 65 21.04 -13.39 25.13
CA GLY A 65 21.79 -12.57 24.18
C GLY A 65 22.06 -13.25 22.83
N GLN A 66 21.55 -14.47 22.60
CA GLN A 66 21.67 -15.18 21.33
C GLN A 66 20.65 -14.64 20.30
N SER A 67 21.09 -14.38 19.07
CA SER A 67 20.20 -13.96 17.98
C SER A 67 19.45 -15.17 17.41
N TYR A 68 18.13 -15.09 17.36
CA TYR A 68 17.28 -16.06 16.67
C TYR A 68 16.31 -15.33 15.72
N ILE A 69 15.77 -16.03 14.74
CA ILE A 69 14.82 -15.45 13.78
C ILE A 69 13.41 -15.67 14.30
N ALA A 70 12.68 -14.60 14.56
CA ALA A 70 11.28 -14.68 14.97
C ALA A 70 10.40 -14.94 13.75
N LEU A 71 9.88 -16.17 13.62
CA LEU A 71 8.96 -16.61 12.56
C LEU A 71 7.55 -16.03 12.73
N SER A 72 7.44 -14.70 12.66
CA SER A 72 6.21 -13.98 12.90
C SER A 72 6.22 -12.63 12.18
N CYS A 73 5.02 -12.11 11.92
CA CYS A 73 4.83 -10.80 11.34
C CYS A 73 4.54 -9.76 12.43
N GLY A 74 5.33 -8.70 12.47
CA GLY A 74 5.24 -7.62 13.45
C GLY A 74 5.10 -6.24 12.81
N ARG A 75 4.70 -5.27 13.64
CA ARG A 75 4.78 -3.84 13.36
C ARG A 75 5.83 -3.23 14.28
N TYR A 76 6.49 -2.17 13.85
CA TYR A 76 7.30 -1.34 14.75
C TYR A 76 6.45 -0.80 15.92
N ALA A 77 7.01 -0.76 17.13
CA ALA A 77 6.27 -0.44 18.34
C ALA A 77 5.68 0.99 18.26
N SER A 78 6.51 1.96 17.90
CA SER A 78 6.14 3.34 17.63
C SER A 78 6.47 3.76 16.20
N PHE A 79 5.98 4.92 15.79
CA PHE A 79 6.27 5.50 14.47
C PHE A 79 7.75 5.86 14.30
N ASN A 80 8.40 6.28 15.40
CA ASN A 80 9.82 6.66 15.39
C ASN A 80 10.75 5.44 15.29
N ASP A 81 10.24 4.24 15.58
CA ASP A 81 10.99 2.99 15.44
C ASP A 81 11.02 2.48 14.00
N ILE A 82 10.31 3.15 13.07
CA ILE A 82 10.45 2.87 11.64
C ILE A 82 11.86 3.28 11.19
N PRO A 83 12.66 2.37 10.59
CA PRO A 83 14.12 2.53 10.45
C PRO A 83 14.59 3.77 9.69
N THR A 84 13.81 4.25 8.73
CA THR A 84 14.18 5.40 7.90
C THR A 84 13.06 6.42 7.83
N VAL A 85 13.44 7.70 7.73
CA VAL A 85 12.49 8.80 7.48
C VAL A 85 11.75 8.59 6.15
N TRP A 86 12.38 7.97 5.16
CA TRP A 86 11.73 7.62 3.89
C TRP A 86 10.58 6.64 4.07
N TRP A 87 10.76 5.61 4.90
CA TRP A 87 9.69 4.65 5.20
C TRP A 87 8.60 5.24 6.09
N GLN A 88 8.95 6.15 6.99
CA GLN A 88 7.98 6.95 7.74
C GLN A 88 7.10 7.77 6.79
N LEU A 89 7.70 8.48 5.83
CA LEU A 89 6.98 9.24 4.81
C LEU A 89 6.14 8.34 3.90
N THR A 90 6.68 7.21 3.43
CA THR A 90 5.92 6.21 2.68
C THR A 90 4.69 5.74 3.46
N THR A 91 4.84 5.43 4.75
CA THR A 91 3.74 4.99 5.60
C THR A 91 2.64 6.04 5.70
N LEU A 92 3.01 7.30 5.92
CA LEU A 92 2.07 8.42 6.01
C LEU A 92 1.35 8.67 4.67
N LEU A 93 2.11 8.73 3.57
CA LEU A 93 1.57 9.02 2.25
C LEU A 93 0.63 7.90 1.78
N VAL A 94 1.13 6.66 1.72
CA VAL A 94 0.34 5.52 1.24
C VAL A 94 -0.86 5.28 2.15
N GLY A 95 -0.68 5.36 3.48
CA GLY A 95 -1.78 5.25 4.43
C GLY A 95 -2.86 6.33 4.24
N THR A 96 -2.46 7.59 4.05
CA THR A 96 -3.41 8.70 3.79
C THR A 96 -4.16 8.50 2.47
N GLY A 97 -3.46 8.07 1.42
CA GLY A 97 -4.07 7.74 0.14
C GLY A 97 -5.07 6.59 0.23
N CYS A 98 -4.77 5.54 1.01
CA CYS A 98 -5.71 4.46 1.29
C CYS A 98 -6.97 4.96 2.01
N VAL A 99 -6.82 5.80 3.03
CA VAL A 99 -7.98 6.40 3.75
C VAL A 99 -8.86 7.21 2.80
N LEU A 100 -8.26 8.04 1.95
CA LEU A 100 -8.99 8.82 0.94
C LEU A 100 -9.71 7.91 -0.08
N SER A 101 -9.04 6.84 -0.52
CA SER A 101 -9.62 5.84 -1.44
C SER A 101 -10.81 5.11 -0.82
N VAL A 102 -10.69 4.68 0.45
CA VAL A 102 -11.77 4.03 1.21
C VAL A 102 -12.94 4.99 1.42
N TYR A 103 -12.67 6.25 1.79
CA TYR A 103 -13.72 7.25 1.92
C TYR A 103 -14.50 7.44 0.60
N ALA A 104 -13.78 7.55 -0.52
CA ALA A 104 -14.41 7.70 -1.83
C ALA A 104 -15.21 6.47 -2.25
N SER A 105 -14.70 5.26 -1.99
CA SER A 105 -15.38 4.02 -2.33
C SER A 105 -16.65 3.78 -1.50
N VAL A 106 -16.64 4.10 -0.20
CA VAL A 106 -17.83 4.02 0.65
C VAL A 106 -18.92 4.96 0.12
N ARG A 107 -18.58 6.20 -0.22
CA ARG A 107 -19.53 7.16 -0.81
C ARG A 107 -20.08 6.66 -2.16
N ALA A 108 -19.23 6.07 -2.99
CA ALA A 108 -19.62 5.50 -4.28
C ALA A 108 -20.60 4.33 -4.10
N VAL A 109 -20.29 3.37 -3.23
CA VAL A 109 -21.16 2.21 -2.95
C VAL A 109 -22.48 2.65 -2.32
N LEU A 110 -22.47 3.61 -1.40
CA LEU A 110 -23.71 4.14 -0.82
C LEU A 110 -24.64 4.75 -1.87
N SER A 111 -24.09 5.30 -2.96
CA SER A 111 -24.90 5.84 -4.06
C SER A 111 -25.70 4.77 -4.81
N LEU A 112 -25.24 3.51 -4.81
CA LEU A 112 -25.97 2.38 -5.40
C LEU A 112 -27.28 2.11 -4.65
N CYS A 113 -27.29 2.33 -3.34
CA CYS A 113 -28.45 2.09 -2.47
C CYS A 113 -29.28 3.36 -2.22
N LEU A 114 -28.61 4.52 -2.18
CA LEU A 114 -29.18 5.81 -1.79
C LEU A 114 -28.87 6.85 -2.88
N SER A 115 -29.73 6.94 -3.88
CA SER A 115 -29.52 7.80 -5.06
C SER A 115 -29.48 9.31 -4.77
N TYR A 116 -29.88 9.73 -3.56
CA TYR A 116 -29.82 11.14 -3.13
C TYR A 116 -28.47 11.54 -2.51
N VAL A 117 -27.55 10.59 -2.27
CA VAL A 117 -26.26 10.85 -1.59
C VAL A 117 -25.27 11.56 -2.51
N LEU A 118 -25.41 11.42 -3.83
CA LEU A 118 -24.50 12.00 -4.82
C LEU A 118 -25.19 13.02 -5.70
N ASN A 119 -24.69 14.26 -5.64
CA ASN A 119 -24.97 15.32 -6.60
C ASN A 119 -23.78 15.46 -7.57
N LYS A 120 -23.98 16.14 -8.71
CA LYS A 120 -22.93 16.37 -9.73
C LYS A 120 -21.63 16.94 -9.16
N GLU A 121 -21.74 17.91 -8.26
CA GLU A 121 -20.61 18.48 -7.51
C GLU A 121 -19.90 17.42 -6.64
N SER A 122 -20.66 16.61 -5.89
CA SER A 122 -20.09 15.56 -5.03
C SER A 122 -19.37 14.49 -5.86
N VAL A 123 -19.90 14.10 -7.02
CA VAL A 123 -19.26 13.14 -7.93
C VAL A 123 -17.92 13.71 -8.41
N ARG A 124 -17.87 14.98 -8.80
CA ARG A 124 -16.63 15.67 -9.19
C ARG A 124 -15.60 15.69 -8.06
N THR A 125 -16.00 16.06 -6.84
CA THR A 125 -15.10 16.09 -5.68
C THR A 125 -14.56 14.71 -5.35
N LEU A 126 -15.38 13.66 -5.43
CA LEU A 126 -14.95 12.29 -5.17
C LEU A 126 -13.98 11.78 -6.23
N GLY A 127 -14.22 12.05 -7.51
CA GLY A 127 -13.27 11.72 -8.57
C GLY A 127 -11.92 12.41 -8.35
N LEU A 128 -11.92 13.72 -8.06
CA LEU A 128 -10.68 14.45 -7.75
C LEU A 128 -9.96 13.87 -6.52
N ALA A 129 -10.71 13.48 -5.48
CA ALA A 129 -10.15 12.82 -4.31
C ALA A 129 -9.49 11.48 -4.67
N GLN A 130 -10.07 10.71 -5.60
CA GLN A 130 -9.47 9.45 -6.10
C GLN A 130 -8.17 9.70 -6.85
N LEU A 131 -8.10 10.75 -7.69
CA LEU A 131 -6.88 11.13 -8.39
C LEU A 131 -5.78 11.57 -7.41
N ILE A 132 -6.14 12.41 -6.42
CA ILE A 132 -5.23 12.85 -5.37
C ILE A 132 -4.73 11.64 -4.56
N ALA A 133 -5.62 10.71 -4.19
CA ALA A 133 -5.24 9.48 -3.51
C ALA A 133 -4.22 8.67 -4.32
N GLY A 134 -4.45 8.50 -5.62
CA GLY A 134 -3.52 7.79 -6.51
C GLY A 134 -2.16 8.47 -6.59
N PHE A 135 -2.12 9.80 -6.67
CA PHE A 135 -0.87 10.58 -6.70
C PHE A 135 -0.07 10.45 -5.39
N ILE A 136 -0.75 10.54 -4.23
CA ILE A 136 -0.12 10.41 -2.93
C ILE A 136 0.43 8.98 -2.72
N ILE A 137 -0.35 7.95 -3.08
CA ILE A 137 0.10 6.54 -3.03
C ILE A 137 1.33 6.34 -3.92
N CYS A 138 1.29 6.86 -5.15
CA CYS A 138 2.41 6.76 -6.09
C CYS A 138 3.68 7.42 -5.53
N THR A 139 3.55 8.61 -4.96
CA THR A 139 4.68 9.33 -4.35
C THR A 139 5.26 8.54 -3.16
N GLY A 140 4.42 8.00 -2.28
CA GLY A 140 4.87 7.15 -1.18
C GLY A 140 5.59 5.88 -1.67
N GLY A 141 5.09 5.25 -2.73
CA GLY A 141 5.72 4.10 -3.38
C GLY A 141 7.08 4.42 -3.99
N VAL A 142 7.25 5.59 -4.62
CA VAL A 142 8.53 6.06 -5.18
C VAL A 142 9.55 6.41 -4.08
N LEU A 143 9.09 6.85 -2.92
CA LEU A 143 9.96 7.11 -1.76
C LEU A 143 10.43 5.84 -1.05
N TYR A 144 9.71 4.73 -1.18
CA TYR A 144 10.02 3.48 -0.46
C TYR A 144 11.45 2.97 -0.72
N PRO A 145 11.95 2.93 -1.98
CA PRO A 145 13.31 2.50 -2.29
C PRO A 145 14.41 3.39 -1.73
N MET A 146 14.12 4.63 -1.35
CA MET A 146 15.13 5.53 -0.77
C MET A 146 15.65 5.04 0.59
N GLY A 147 14.91 4.16 1.27
CA GLY A 147 15.31 3.59 2.57
C GLY A 147 16.13 2.31 2.48
N TRP A 148 16.46 1.81 1.28
CA TRP A 148 17.09 0.49 1.11
C TRP A 148 18.57 0.42 1.51
N ASN A 149 19.25 1.55 1.68
CA ASN A 149 20.62 1.58 2.21
C ASN A 149 20.71 1.43 3.74
N HIS A 150 19.60 1.17 4.43
CA HIS A 150 19.60 0.97 5.88
C HIS A 150 20.17 -0.41 6.24
N LEU A 151 20.85 -0.52 7.37
CA LEU A 151 21.48 -1.76 7.85
C LEU A 151 20.48 -2.94 7.91
N GLU A 152 19.25 -2.67 8.36
CA GLU A 152 18.19 -3.69 8.41
C GLU A 152 17.86 -4.27 7.03
N VAL A 153 17.91 -3.45 5.97
CA VAL A 153 17.68 -3.93 4.60
C VAL A 153 18.92 -4.64 4.09
N GLN A 154 20.12 -4.11 4.35
CA GLN A 154 21.38 -4.72 3.91
C GLN A 154 21.66 -6.08 4.58
N GLU A 155 21.12 -6.32 5.77
CA GLU A 155 21.18 -7.64 6.43
C GLU A 155 20.39 -8.70 5.65
N VAL A 156 19.27 -8.31 5.03
CA VAL A 156 18.39 -9.19 4.24
C VAL A 156 18.76 -9.23 2.75
N CYS A 157 19.17 -8.09 2.20
CA CYS A 157 19.36 -7.83 0.78
C CYS A 157 20.84 -7.74 0.37
N GLY A 158 21.76 -7.91 1.32
CA GLY A 158 23.19 -7.79 1.12
C GLY A 158 23.70 -6.34 1.13
N TYR A 159 25.01 -6.21 1.31
CA TYR A 159 25.70 -4.91 1.42
C TYR A 159 25.64 -4.04 0.15
N LEU A 160 25.27 -4.62 -0.99
CA LEU A 160 25.08 -3.91 -2.26
C LEU A 160 23.72 -3.22 -2.36
N SER A 161 22.83 -3.38 -1.37
CA SER A 161 21.55 -2.67 -1.34
C SER A 161 21.76 -1.18 -1.04
N ASP A 162 21.20 -0.34 -1.91
CA ASP A 162 21.34 1.11 -1.94
C ASP A 162 20.02 1.73 -2.49
N PRO A 163 19.77 3.06 -2.50
CA PRO A 163 18.53 3.61 -3.03
C PRO A 163 18.27 3.15 -4.47
N PHE A 164 17.09 2.58 -4.70
CA PHE A 164 16.68 1.96 -5.97
C PHE A 164 17.54 0.77 -6.43
N GLN A 165 18.44 0.26 -5.58
CA GLN A 165 19.24 -0.94 -5.82
C GLN A 165 18.85 -2.03 -4.83
N LEU A 166 18.21 -3.08 -5.35
CA LEU A 166 17.67 -4.18 -4.54
C LEU A 166 18.74 -5.08 -3.89
N GLY A 167 19.97 -5.09 -4.41
CA GLY A 167 20.98 -6.07 -3.99
C GLY A 167 20.53 -7.50 -4.36
N SER A 168 20.48 -8.40 -3.38
CA SER A 168 19.99 -9.79 -3.52
C SER A 168 18.50 -9.96 -3.25
N CYS A 169 17.77 -8.87 -2.99
CA CYS A 169 16.33 -8.90 -2.77
C CYS A 169 15.52 -8.82 -4.07
N GLU A 170 14.24 -9.16 -3.96
CA GLU A 170 13.25 -9.03 -5.02
C GLU A 170 12.05 -8.21 -4.55
N LEU A 171 11.26 -7.70 -5.49
CA LEU A 171 10.01 -7.00 -5.18
C LEU A 171 8.89 -8.01 -4.93
N GLY A 172 8.19 -7.82 -3.81
CA GLY A 172 7.03 -8.63 -3.43
C GLY A 172 5.77 -8.28 -4.21
N GLN A 173 4.74 -9.12 -4.08
CA GLN A 173 3.49 -9.01 -4.84
C GLN A 173 2.70 -7.74 -4.48
N SER A 174 2.88 -7.23 -3.27
CA SER A 174 2.14 -6.07 -2.77
C SER A 174 2.50 -4.80 -3.54
N VAL A 175 3.71 -4.70 -4.09
CA VAL A 175 4.12 -3.55 -4.93
C VAL A 175 3.32 -3.53 -6.23
N TYR A 176 3.15 -4.68 -6.89
CA TYR A 176 2.34 -4.78 -8.10
C TYR A 176 0.85 -4.51 -7.81
N LEU A 177 0.35 -4.97 -6.67
CA LEU A 177 -1.01 -4.67 -6.23
C LEU A 177 -1.20 -3.17 -5.94
N LEU A 178 -0.18 -2.50 -5.37
CA LEU A 178 -0.19 -1.06 -5.15
C LEU A 178 -0.24 -0.29 -6.48
N ILE A 179 0.57 -0.69 -7.46
CA ILE A 179 0.54 -0.10 -8.82
C ILE A 179 -0.83 -0.31 -9.45
N GLY A 180 -1.39 -1.53 -9.38
CA GLY A 180 -2.73 -1.85 -9.85
C GLY A 180 -3.80 -0.96 -9.20
N SER A 181 -3.69 -0.71 -7.89
CA SER A 181 -4.61 0.17 -7.18
C SER A 181 -4.56 1.62 -7.68
N VAL A 182 -3.38 2.14 -8.01
CA VAL A 182 -3.22 3.50 -8.58
C VAL A 182 -3.85 3.57 -9.97
N LEU A 183 -3.66 2.54 -10.81
CA LEU A 183 -4.30 2.46 -12.12
C LEU A 183 -5.84 2.42 -12.01
N LEU A 184 -6.37 1.65 -11.06
CA LEU A 184 -7.81 1.62 -10.79
C LEU A 184 -8.33 2.98 -10.29
N LEU A 185 -7.57 3.71 -9.47
CA LEU A 185 -7.95 5.07 -9.04
C LEU A 185 -8.00 6.06 -10.21
N ILE A 186 -7.04 5.99 -11.12
CA ILE A 186 -7.03 6.80 -12.35
C ILE A 186 -8.23 6.43 -13.23
N LEU A 187 -8.54 5.13 -13.35
CA LEU A 187 -9.70 4.68 -14.10
C LEU A 187 -11.02 5.15 -13.48
N SER A 188 -11.16 5.10 -12.15
CA SER A 188 -12.31 5.65 -11.43
C SER A 188 -12.46 7.16 -11.65
N PHE A 189 -11.36 7.90 -11.66
CA PHE A 189 -11.37 9.31 -12.03
C PHE A 189 -11.91 9.48 -13.46
N CYS A 190 -11.41 8.75 -14.46
CA CYS A 190 -11.90 8.82 -15.84
C CYS A 190 -13.41 8.56 -15.95
N PHE A 191 -13.94 7.54 -15.25
CA PHE A 191 -15.38 7.26 -15.25
C PHE A 191 -16.20 8.40 -14.64
N THR A 192 -15.67 9.09 -13.62
CA THR A 192 -16.28 10.27 -13.03
C THR A 192 -16.44 11.38 -14.09
N PHE A 193 -15.40 11.64 -14.89
CA PHE A 193 -15.44 12.67 -15.94
C PHE A 193 -16.48 12.33 -17.02
N CYS A 194 -16.47 11.10 -17.50
CA CYS A 194 -17.44 10.63 -18.48
C CYS A 194 -18.89 10.77 -17.97
N SER A 195 -19.14 10.54 -16.67
CA SER A 195 -20.47 10.63 -16.07
C SER A 195 -20.97 12.07 -15.87
N ILE A 196 -20.07 13.06 -15.85
CA ILE A 196 -20.40 14.48 -15.67
C ILE A 196 -20.68 15.15 -17.03
N SER A 197 -20.06 14.63 -18.10
CA SER A 197 -20.17 15.13 -19.47
C SER A 197 -21.38 14.59 -20.26
N SER A 198 -21.94 13.44 -19.85
CA SER A 198 -23.20 12.89 -20.39
C SER A 198 -24.42 13.56 -19.78
#